data_AF-A0AA95SI99-F1
#
_entry.id   AF-A0AA95SI99-F1
#
_cell.length_a   1.000
_cell.length_b   1.000
_cell.length_c   1.000
_cell.angle_alpha   90.00
_cell.angle_beta   90.00
_cell.angle_gamma   90.00
#
_symmetry.space_group_name_H-M   'P 1'
#
loop_
_entity.id
_entity.type
_entity.pdbx_description
1 polymer ?
#
loop_
_entity_poly.entity_id
_entity_poly.type
_entity_poly.pdbx_seq_one_letter_code
_entity_poly.pdbx_strand_id
1 'polypeptide(L)' 'MNFEVYNRVLHVDHIKITAVASSSVFMIGDTETIQLTSAFDTPPESLIIGPFVPLERDVTPGYANPNI' A
#
# COMPACT_ATOMS: atom_id res chain seq x y z
N MET A 1 9.74 21.71 -36.64
CA MET A 1 9.98 20.26 -36.53
C MET A 1 8.80 19.70 -35.74
N ASN A 2 7.98 18.84 -36.33
CA ASN A 2 6.80 18.27 -35.67
C ASN A 2 7.24 16.99 -34.95
N PHE A 3 7.18 17.00 -33.62
CA PHE A 3 7.45 15.84 -32.78
C PHE A 3 6.12 15.26 -32.33
N GLU A 4 5.81 14.04 -32.75
CA GLU A 4 4.54 13.39 -32.48
C GLU A 4 4.81 12.12 -31.66
N VAL A 5 4.28 12.06 -30.44
CA VAL A 5 4.43 10.93 -29.53
C VAL A 5 3.13 10.14 -29.53
N TYR A 6 3.19 8.91 -30.05
CA TYR A 6 2.08 7.96 -29.98
C TYR A 6 2.23 7.09 -28.73
N ASN A 7 1.54 7.44 -27.65
CA ASN A 7 1.44 6.56 -26.48
C ASN A 7 0.48 5.41 -26.85
N ARG A 8 1.01 4.19 -26.99
CA ARG A 8 0.19 3.01 -27.32
C ARG A 8 -0.64 2.59 -26.10
N VAL A 9 -1.66 1.75 -26.32
CA VAL A 9 -2.44 1.16 -25.23
C VAL A 9 -1.51 0.38 -24.30
N LEU A 10 -1.61 0.66 -23.00
CA LEU A 10 -0.93 -0.10 -21.97
C LEU A 10 -1.64 -1.46 -21.83
N HIS A 11 -1.11 -2.48 -22.49
CA HIS A 11 -1.69 -3.83 -22.49
C HIS A 11 -1.10 -4.65 -21.35
N VAL A 12 -1.79 -4.66 -20.22
CA VAL A 12 -1.43 -5.50 -19.07
C VAL A 12 -2.22 -6.79 -19.11
N ASP A 13 -1.52 -7.90 -19.32
CA ASP A 13 -2.13 -9.22 -19.50
C ASP A 13 -2.50 -9.88 -18.16
N HIS A 14 -1.51 -10.16 -17.31
CA HIS A 14 -1.77 -10.73 -16.00
C HIS A 14 -0.94 -10.08 -14.90
N ILE A 15 -1.62 -9.64 -13.85
CA ILE A 15 -0.98 -9.21 -12.60
C ILE A 15 -1.46 -10.12 -11.49
N LYS A 16 -0.51 -10.70 -10.77
CA LYS A 16 -0.77 -11.48 -9.56
C LYS A 16 -0.12 -10.80 -8.38
N ILE A 17 -0.92 -10.15 -7.54
CA ILE A 17 -0.47 -9.57 -6.26
C ILE A 17 -0.79 -10.57 -5.15
N THR A 18 0.24 -11.08 -4.48
CA THR A 18 0.09 -12.10 -3.43
C THR A 18 -0.07 -11.52 -2.03
N ALA A 19 0.40 -10.28 -1.82
CA ALA A 19 0.21 -9.51 -0.59
C ALA A 19 0.45 -8.03 -0.85
N VAL A 20 -0.19 -7.16 -0.07
CA VAL A 20 0.10 -5.73 0.02
C VAL A 20 0.25 -5.36 1.49
N ALA A 21 1.23 -4.52 1.81
CA ALA A 21 1.46 -4.06 3.18
C ALA A 21 0.52 -2.89 3.54
N SER A 22 0.44 -2.54 4.82
CA SER A 22 -0.20 -1.29 5.25
C SER A 22 0.49 -0.09 4.59
N SER A 23 -0.30 0.85 4.06
CA SER A 23 0.19 2.03 3.33
C SER A 23 0.93 1.69 2.02
N SER A 24 0.28 0.97 1.11
CA SER A 24 0.84 0.64 -0.21
C SER A 24 -0.06 1.10 -1.35
N VAL A 25 0.57 1.44 -2.48
CA VAL A 25 -0.09 1.90 -3.71
C VAL A 25 0.53 1.16 -4.88
N PHE A 26 -0.30 0.54 -5.71
CA PHE A 26 0.11 -0.12 -6.94
C PHE A 26 -0.56 0.58 -8.13
N MET A 27 0.24 1.00 -9.11
CA MET A 27 -0.23 1.82 -10.24
C MET A 27 0.24 1.23 -11.57
N ILE A 28 -0.60 1.40 -12.58
CA ILE A 28 -0.36 0.98 -13.95
C ILE A 28 -0.62 2.18 -14.85
N GLY A 29 0.34 2.49 -15.71
CA GLY A 29 0.26 3.63 -16.62
C GLY A 29 0.67 4.95 -15.98
N ASP A 30 0.36 6.03 -16.69
CA ASP A 30 0.92 7.34 -16.38
C ASP A 30 0.23 7.95 -15.16
N THR A 31 1.02 8.20 -14.13
CA THR A 31 0.58 8.93 -12.93
C THR A 31 1.37 10.22 -12.84
N GLU A 32 0.70 11.35 -13.06
CA GLU A 32 1.37 12.66 -13.12
C GLU A 32 1.78 13.16 -11.73
N THR A 33 0.93 12.98 -10.73
CA THR A 33 1.23 13.39 -9.35
C THR A 33 0.47 12.55 -8.35
N ILE A 34 1.13 12.21 -7.25
CA ILE A 34 0.54 11.55 -6.08
C ILE A 34 0.84 12.44 -4.88
N GLN A 35 -0.20 12.96 -4.26
CA GLN A 35 -0.08 13.72 -3.01
C GLN A 35 -0.63 12.87 -1.87
N LEU A 36 0.25 12.51 -0.94
CA LEU A 36 -0.11 11.85 0.30
C LEU A 36 0.02 12.87 1.43
N THR A 37 -1.05 13.04 2.20
CA THR A 37 -1.04 13.87 3.39
C THR A 37 -1.46 13.02 4.59
N SER A 38 -0.77 13.23 5.70
CA SER A 38 -1.16 12.69 6.99
C SER A 38 -1.17 13.86 7.95
N ALA A 39 -2.36 14.28 8.36
CA ALA A 39 -2.53 15.31 9.37
C ALA A 39 -2.82 14.62 10.71
N PHE A 40 -2.03 14.93 11.72
CA PHE A 40 -2.29 14.56 13.11
C PHE A 40 -2.69 15.83 13.86
N ASP A 41 -3.87 15.82 14.48
CA ASP A 41 -4.45 16.96 15.21
C ASP A 41 -4.15 16.88 16.72
N THR A 42 -3.17 16.08 17.12
CA THR A 42 -2.80 15.86 18.52
C THR A 42 -1.46 16.54 18.84
N PRO A 43 -1.37 17.32 19.94
CA PRO A 43 -0.16 18.08 20.29
C PRO A 43 1.05 17.16 20.55
N PRO A 44 2.29 17.65 20.34
CA PRO A 44 3.52 16.85 20.35
C PRO A 44 3.83 16.15 21.69
N GLU A 45 3.22 16.59 22.79
CA GLU A 45 3.34 15.98 24.13
C GLU A 45 2.40 14.77 24.33
N SER A 46 1.40 14.59 23.46
CA SER A 46 0.56 13.39 23.44
C SER A 46 1.22 12.31 22.60
N LEU A 47 2.14 11.58 23.23
CA LEU A 47 2.90 10.46 22.66
C LEU A 47 2.03 9.57 21.73
N ILE A 48 2.19 9.71 20.41
CA ILE A 48 1.54 8.84 19.39
C ILE A 48 2.33 7.53 19.20
N ILE A 49 3.50 7.39 19.82
CA ILE A 49 4.27 6.14 19.81
C ILE A 49 3.80 5.29 20.99
N GLY A 50 2.69 4.58 20.79
CA GLY A 50 2.56 3.27 21.44
C GLY A 50 3.68 2.35 20.93
N PRO A 51 4.15 1.36 21.71
CA PRO A 51 5.12 0.40 21.20
C PRO A 51 4.61 -0.13 19.86
N PHE A 52 5.47 -0.14 18.84
CA PHE A 52 5.16 -0.69 17.53
C PHE A 52 4.55 -2.08 17.76
N VAL A 53 3.24 -2.24 17.55
CA VAL A 53 2.58 -3.54 17.60
C VAL A 53 2.77 -4.11 16.21
N PRO A 54 3.72 -5.04 15.99
CA PRO A 54 3.75 -5.75 14.73
C PRO A 54 2.41 -6.47 14.63
N LEU A 55 1.79 -6.46 13.45
CA LEU A 55 0.69 -7.37 13.16
C LEU A 55 1.30 -8.78 13.10
N GLU A 56 1.60 -9.35 14.26
CA GLU A 56 1.98 -10.75 14.36
C GLU A 56 0.76 -11.58 13.98
N ARG A 57 0.99 -12.60 13.15
CA ARG A 57 0.05 -13.70 12.99
C ARG A 57 -0.38 -14.17 14.39
N ASP A 58 -1.69 -14.32 14.60
CA ASP A 58 -2.19 -14.97 15.80
C ASP A 58 -1.64 -16.40 15.84
N VAL A 59 -0.63 -16.62 16.69
CA VAL A 59 0.00 -17.92 16.94
C VAL A 59 -0.54 -18.56 18.21
N THR A 60 -1.70 -18.12 18.72
CA THR A 60 -2.35 -18.73 19.88
C THR A 60 -2.57 -20.22 19.61
N PRO A 61 -1.91 -21.14 20.34
CA PRO A 61 -2.07 -22.56 20.14
C PRO A 61 -3.52 -22.94 20.49
N GLY A 62 -4.31 -23.31 19.48
CA GLY A 62 -5.67 -23.81 19.66
C GLY A 62 -6.76 -23.11 18.84
N TYR A 63 -6.48 -21.95 18.22
CA TYR A 63 -7.47 -21.24 17.38
C TYR A 63 -7.06 -21.08 15.90
N ALA A 64 -5.88 -21.53 15.50
CA ALA A 64 -5.53 -21.64 14.09
C ALA A 64 -6.51 -22.59 13.41
N ASN A 65 -7.44 -22.04 12.61
CA ASN A 65 -8.31 -22.82 11.75
C ASN A 65 -7.41 -23.66 10.83
N PRO A 66 -7.45 -25.00 10.90
CA PRO A 66 -6.54 -25.86 10.13
C PRO A 66 -6.81 -25.86 8.61
N ASN A 67 -7.74 -25.04 8.12
CA ASN A 67 -8.14 -24.97 6.71
C ASN A 67 -7.97 -23.59 6.07
N ILE A 68 -7.02 -22.77 6.54
CA ILE A 68 -6.42 -21.67 5.78
C ILE A 68 -4.92 -21.87 5.65
#